data_AF-A0ABD5S6N1-F1
#
_entry.id   AF-A0ABD5S6N1-F1
#
_cell.length_a   1.000
_cell.length_b   1.000
_cell.length_c   1.000
_cell.angle_alpha   90.00
_cell.angle_beta   90.00
_cell.angle_gamma   90.00
#
_symmetry.space_group_name_H-M   'P 1'
#
loop_
_entity.id
_entity.type
_entity.pdbx_description
1 polymer ?
#
loop_
_entity_poly.entity_id
_entity_poly.type
_entity_poly.pdbx_seq_one_letter_code
_entity_poly.pdbx_strand_id
1 'polypeptide(L)'
;MTQNSSPNPTVVNPEIKLEDVRKDVDGNSCEGRGRSTASGRGYNAERLANAIFHDLGLMIRWSVKSYVDAYISGEISYYVEVKSCVNRYQSKTGNLGRYGQFRIWKSHHDRLTVESSYSDLKTAIYFFVVYSVTDGIEKEVGKLIAPVEMVDDVLDNWSSEDHVTMGEQKTRQISWHLLLKRLGVSTDRFKSEHIIDLTDE
;
A
#
# COMPACT_ATOMS: atom_id res chain seq x y z
N MET A 1 14.43 -8.55 -33.05
CA MET A 1 13.32 -7.71 -32.55
C MET A 1 13.48 -7.67 -31.04
N THR A 2 14.04 -6.58 -30.52
CA THR A 2 14.10 -6.34 -29.08
C THR A 2 12.70 -5.92 -28.65
N GLN A 3 11.99 -6.78 -27.92
CA GLN A 3 10.80 -6.34 -27.19
C GLN A 3 11.27 -5.27 -26.21
N ASN A 4 10.68 -4.08 -26.29
CA ASN A 4 10.81 -3.08 -25.24
C ASN A 4 10.11 -3.66 -24.01
N SER A 5 10.88 -4.27 -23.12
CA SER A 5 10.43 -4.58 -21.77
C SER A 5 10.11 -3.26 -21.08
N SER A 6 8.90 -3.12 -20.52
CA SER A 6 8.56 -1.94 -19.74
C SER A 6 9.37 -1.96 -18.44
N PRO A 7 9.96 -0.85 -17.99
CA PRO A 7 10.66 -0.78 -16.71
C PRO A 7 9.73 -1.01 -15.51
N ASN A 8 8.42 -0.97 -15.72
CA ASN A 8 7.38 -0.88 -14.68
C ASN A 8 7.09 -2.23 -13.99
N PRO A 9 6.57 -2.23 -12.74
CA PRO A 9 6.26 -3.47 -12.06
C PRO A 9 5.13 -4.17 -12.82
N THR A 10 5.35 -5.41 -13.22
CA THR A 10 4.30 -6.17 -13.89
C THR A 10 3.13 -6.39 -12.92
N VAL A 11 2.05 -5.66 -13.13
CA VAL A 11 0.76 -5.92 -12.49
C VAL A 11 0.15 -7.13 -13.19
N VAL A 12 0.12 -8.27 -12.50
CA VAL A 12 -0.31 -9.55 -13.07
C VAL A 12 -1.81 -9.75 -12.92
N ASN A 13 -2.34 -9.55 -11.71
CA ASN A 13 -3.73 -9.85 -11.37
C ASN A 13 -4.45 -8.60 -10.81
N PRO A 14 -4.67 -7.54 -11.63
CA PRO A 14 -5.24 -6.28 -11.18
C PRO A 14 -6.66 -6.41 -10.60
N GLU A 15 -7.41 -7.43 -11.03
CA GLU A 15 -8.81 -7.67 -10.68
C GLU A 15 -9.01 -8.29 -9.29
N ILE A 16 -7.97 -8.91 -8.71
CA ILE A 16 -8.04 -9.48 -7.35
C ILE A 16 -8.36 -8.37 -6.36
N LYS A 17 -9.31 -8.62 -5.47
CA LYS A 17 -9.76 -7.65 -4.46
C LYS A 17 -9.31 -8.04 -3.07
N LEU A 18 -9.32 -7.07 -2.16
CA LEU A 18 -9.04 -7.30 -0.74
C LEU A 18 -9.89 -8.43 -0.13
N GLU A 19 -11.15 -8.55 -0.55
CA GLU A 19 -12.04 -9.62 -0.09
C GLU A 19 -11.65 -11.03 -0.53
N ASP A 20 -10.90 -11.17 -1.62
CA ASP A 20 -10.50 -12.46 -2.19
C ASP A 20 -9.28 -13.05 -1.49
N VAL A 21 -8.52 -12.22 -0.76
CA VAL A 21 -7.28 -12.61 -0.07
C VAL A 21 -7.44 -12.72 1.46
N ARG A 22 -8.68 -12.76 1.94
CA ARG A 22 -8.99 -12.86 3.37
C ARG A 22 -8.50 -14.18 3.96
N LYS A 23 -8.36 -14.17 5.28
CA LYS A 23 -7.96 -15.33 6.07
C LYS A 23 -9.19 -16.25 6.20
N ASP A 24 -9.27 -17.34 5.43
CA ASP A 24 -10.23 -18.42 5.70
C ASP A 24 -9.90 -19.14 7.03
N VAL A 25 -10.68 -20.16 7.41
CA VAL A 25 -10.37 -21.03 8.56
C VAL A 25 -8.98 -21.70 8.40
N ASP A 26 -8.49 -21.81 7.15
CA ASP A 26 -7.12 -22.18 6.75
C ASP A 26 -6.27 -20.98 6.27
N GLY A 27 -6.69 -19.78 6.61
CA GLY A 27 -6.08 -18.54 6.19
C GLY A 27 -4.71 -18.37 6.84
N ASN A 28 -3.73 -18.22 5.98
CA ASN A 28 -2.31 -18.21 6.30
C ASN A 28 -1.86 -17.10 7.28
N SER A 29 -0.70 -17.26 7.93
CA SER A 29 -0.06 -16.25 8.80
C SER A 29 1.13 -15.59 8.07
N CYS A 30 1.29 -14.27 8.09
CA CYS A 30 2.47 -13.58 7.57
C CYS A 30 3.49 -13.68 8.69
N GLU A 31 4.73 -13.77 8.29
CA GLU A 31 5.86 -13.69 9.19
C GLU A 31 6.52 -12.33 8.93
N GLY A 32 7.07 -11.72 9.98
CA GLY A 32 7.47 -10.30 9.98
C GLY A 32 6.60 -9.45 10.92
N ARG A 33 6.86 -8.13 10.98
CA ARG A 33 6.23 -7.21 11.94
C ARG A 33 4.70 -7.20 11.84
N GLY A 34 4.13 -7.49 10.66
CA GLY A 34 2.68 -7.61 10.46
C GLY A 34 2.00 -8.61 11.41
N ARG A 35 2.69 -9.69 11.81
CA ARG A 35 2.17 -10.69 12.75
C ARG A 35 2.10 -10.22 14.21
N SER A 36 3.03 -9.35 14.62
CA SER A 36 3.20 -8.90 16.00
C SER A 36 2.70 -7.47 16.25
N THR A 37 2.47 -6.68 15.19
CA THR A 37 2.13 -5.25 15.31
C THR A 37 1.07 -4.73 14.35
N ALA A 38 0.76 -5.41 13.24
CA ALA A 38 -0.32 -4.96 12.35
C ALA A 38 -1.66 -5.53 12.81
N SER A 39 -2.70 -4.69 12.78
CA SER A 39 -4.07 -5.19 12.85
C SER A 39 -4.31 -6.16 11.68
N GLY A 40 -5.20 -7.16 11.84
CA GLY A 40 -5.54 -8.12 10.76
C GLY A 40 -5.94 -7.49 9.42
N ARG A 41 -6.22 -6.18 9.40
CA ARG A 41 -6.52 -5.36 8.21
C ARG A 41 -5.28 -4.94 7.42
N GLY A 42 -4.22 -4.49 8.08
CA GLY A 42 -2.94 -4.21 7.40
C GLY A 42 -2.38 -5.46 6.75
N TYR A 43 -2.56 -6.57 7.46
CA TYR A 43 -2.16 -7.90 7.09
C TYR A 43 -2.87 -8.46 5.83
N ASN A 44 -4.14 -8.14 5.59
CA ASN A 44 -4.82 -8.52 4.34
C ASN A 44 -4.37 -7.65 3.14
N ALA A 45 -3.99 -6.39 3.38
CA ALA A 45 -3.48 -5.52 2.32
C ALA A 45 -2.11 -5.98 1.80
N GLU A 46 -1.24 -6.49 2.67
CA GLU A 46 0.05 -7.09 2.26
C GLU A 46 -0.15 -8.31 1.37
N ARG A 47 -1.13 -9.16 1.69
CA ARG A 47 -1.47 -10.32 0.85
C ARG A 47 -2.03 -9.91 -0.51
N LEU A 48 -2.87 -8.87 -0.52
CA LEU A 48 -3.41 -8.32 -1.75
C LEU A 48 -2.29 -7.82 -2.66
N ALA A 49 -1.34 -7.04 -2.12
CA ALA A 49 -0.18 -6.59 -2.86
C ALA A 49 0.57 -7.77 -3.49
N ASN A 50 0.88 -8.81 -2.72
CA ASN A 50 1.57 -10.00 -3.25
C ASN A 50 0.77 -10.71 -4.36
N ALA A 51 -0.54 -10.87 -4.20
CA ALA A 51 -1.38 -11.52 -5.21
C ALA A 51 -1.42 -10.74 -6.54
N ILE A 52 -1.39 -9.41 -6.48
CA ILE A 52 -1.40 -8.54 -7.66
C ILE A 52 -0.11 -8.65 -8.46
N PHE A 53 1.04 -8.73 -7.78
CA PHE A 53 2.36 -8.71 -8.41
C PHE A 53 2.96 -10.08 -8.73
N HIS A 54 2.25 -11.17 -8.42
CA HIS A 54 2.80 -12.52 -8.59
C HIS A 54 2.04 -13.34 -9.66
N ASP A 55 2.76 -13.87 -10.65
CA ASP A 55 2.22 -14.61 -11.80
C ASP A 55 1.29 -15.77 -11.44
N LEU A 56 1.66 -16.55 -10.42
CA LEU A 56 0.86 -17.68 -9.97
C LEU A 56 -0.32 -17.30 -9.06
N GLY A 57 -0.54 -16.01 -8.79
CA GLY A 57 -1.49 -15.54 -7.76
C GLY A 57 -1.13 -16.02 -6.35
N LEU A 58 0.12 -16.48 -6.16
CA LEU A 58 0.59 -17.06 -4.91
C LEU A 58 1.04 -15.98 -3.95
N MET A 59 0.58 -16.08 -2.70
CA MET A 59 0.97 -15.18 -1.63
C MET A 59 2.37 -15.56 -1.11
N ILE A 60 3.43 -14.99 -1.69
CA ILE A 60 4.79 -15.15 -1.17
C ILE A 60 5.03 -14.12 -0.05
N ARG A 61 5.55 -14.61 1.08
CA ARG A 61 5.68 -13.84 2.33
C ARG A 61 7.15 -13.48 2.53
N TRP A 62 7.59 -12.33 2.03
CA TRP A 62 8.98 -11.92 2.26
C TRP A 62 9.16 -10.41 2.32
N SER A 63 9.63 -9.94 3.47
CA SER A 63 10.14 -8.59 3.68
C SER A 63 11.66 -8.66 3.82
N VAL A 64 12.35 -7.90 2.97
CA VAL A 64 13.82 -7.75 3.00
C VAL A 64 14.29 -6.82 4.11
N LYS A 65 13.46 -5.86 4.50
CA LYS A 65 13.80 -4.71 5.34
C LYS A 65 12.59 -4.28 6.16
N SER A 66 12.82 -3.70 7.34
CA SER A 66 11.74 -3.31 8.27
C SER A 66 10.81 -2.19 7.78
N TYR A 67 11.08 -1.61 6.61
CA TYR A 67 10.35 -0.53 5.94
C TYR A 67 9.89 -0.95 4.54
N VAL A 68 9.86 -2.26 4.27
CA VAL A 68 9.45 -2.87 3.00
C VAL A 68 8.54 -4.03 3.33
N ASP A 69 7.31 -3.99 2.87
CA ASP A 69 6.30 -5.01 3.13
C ASP A 69 6.34 -6.15 2.10
N ALA A 70 6.75 -5.85 0.86
CA ALA A 70 6.99 -6.87 -0.17
C ALA A 70 8.15 -6.49 -1.09
N TYR A 71 8.80 -7.51 -1.67
CA TYR A 71 9.81 -7.36 -2.70
C TYR A 71 9.38 -8.10 -3.97
N ILE A 72 9.39 -7.40 -5.10
CA ILE A 72 9.07 -7.96 -6.40
C ILE A 72 10.36 -8.02 -7.20
N SER A 73 10.77 -9.22 -7.60
CA SER A 73 11.91 -9.40 -8.49
C SER A 73 11.48 -9.21 -9.95
N GLY A 74 12.26 -8.46 -10.72
CA GLY A 74 12.07 -8.27 -12.14
C GLY A 74 13.35 -7.72 -12.78
N GLU A 75 13.26 -7.29 -14.05
CA GLU A 75 14.34 -6.54 -14.72
C GLU A 75 14.70 -5.29 -13.92
N ILE A 76 13.67 -4.58 -13.44
CA ILE A 76 13.74 -3.68 -12.28
C ILE A 76 13.05 -4.38 -11.12
N SER A 77 13.69 -4.38 -9.95
CA SER A 77 13.10 -4.93 -8.74
C SER A 77 12.45 -3.83 -7.91
N TYR A 78 11.35 -4.17 -7.23
CA TYR A 78 10.53 -3.19 -6.50
C TYR A 78 10.51 -3.48 -5.01
N TYR A 79 10.80 -2.46 -4.21
CA TYR A 79 10.41 -2.43 -2.80
C TYR A 79 9.02 -1.85 -2.66
N VAL A 80 8.11 -2.59 -2.04
CA VAL A 80 6.72 -2.19 -1.87
C VAL A 80 6.45 -1.89 -0.40
N GLU A 81 5.99 -0.69 -0.11
CA GLU A 81 5.41 -0.34 1.19
C GLU A 81 3.89 -0.29 1.07
N VAL A 82 3.20 -1.09 1.88
CA VAL A 82 1.75 -1.24 1.82
C VAL A 82 1.10 -0.31 2.83
N LYS A 83 0.02 0.35 2.40
CA LYS A 83 -0.77 1.24 3.24
C LYS A 83 -2.25 0.95 3.02
N SER A 84 -2.96 0.70 4.11
CA SER A 84 -4.41 0.52 4.08
C SER A 84 -5.13 1.45 5.04
N CYS A 85 -6.33 1.87 4.66
CA CYS A 85 -7.23 2.59 5.56
C CYS A 85 -8.70 2.33 5.23
N VAL A 86 -9.56 2.60 6.20
CA VAL A 86 -11.02 2.56 5.97
C VAL A 86 -11.48 3.68 5.03
N ASN A 87 -12.60 3.49 4.35
CA ASN A 87 -13.20 4.51 3.50
C ASN A 87 -13.58 5.75 4.32
N ARG A 88 -14.33 5.54 5.41
CA ARG A 88 -14.67 6.55 6.40
C ARG A 88 -14.63 5.97 7.80
N TYR A 89 -14.19 6.77 8.76
CA TYR A 89 -14.36 6.44 10.17
C TYR A 89 -15.84 6.59 10.53
N GLN A 90 -16.45 5.58 11.14
CA GLN A 90 -17.81 5.67 11.66
C GLN A 90 -17.79 6.14 13.11
N SER A 91 -18.76 6.98 13.48
CA SER A 91 -19.01 7.24 14.90
C SER A 91 -19.62 6.01 15.57
N LYS A 92 -19.64 5.99 16.91
CA LYS A 92 -20.36 4.97 17.70
C LYS A 92 -21.86 4.90 17.37
N THR A 93 -22.42 5.94 16.74
CA THR A 93 -23.83 6.04 16.34
C THR A 93 -24.07 5.65 14.87
N GLY A 94 -23.06 5.13 14.17
CA GLY A 94 -23.17 4.70 12.77
C GLY A 94 -23.13 5.84 11.74
N ASN A 95 -22.92 7.09 12.16
CA ASN A 95 -22.81 8.22 11.24
C ASN A 95 -21.46 8.18 10.52
N LEU A 96 -21.47 8.44 9.21
CA LEU A 96 -20.27 8.56 8.40
C LEU A 96 -19.46 9.78 8.84
N GLY A 97 -18.28 9.53 9.38
CA GLY A 97 -17.33 10.57 9.79
C GLY A 97 -16.36 10.95 8.67
N ARG A 98 -15.16 11.34 9.11
CA ARG A 98 -14.06 11.77 8.24
C ARG A 98 -13.56 10.60 7.37
N TYR A 99 -12.98 10.93 6.23
CA TYR A 99 -12.26 9.95 5.41
C TYR A 99 -11.17 9.26 6.22
N GLY A 100 -10.92 7.98 5.92
CA GLY A 100 -9.80 7.26 6.48
C GLY A 100 -8.47 7.90 6.09
N GLN A 101 -7.46 7.66 6.93
CA GLN A 101 -6.14 8.23 6.75
C GLN A 101 -5.09 7.14 6.66
N PHE A 102 -4.18 7.29 5.71
CA PHE A 102 -2.94 6.54 5.69
C PHE A 102 -1.97 7.17 6.68
N ARG A 103 -1.24 6.31 7.39
CA ARG A 103 -0.15 6.72 8.27
C ARG A 103 1.17 6.34 7.62
N ILE A 104 2.00 7.33 7.37
CA ILE A 104 3.32 7.17 6.78
C ILE A 104 4.36 7.64 7.81
N TRP A 105 5.37 6.81 8.08
CA TRP A 105 6.46 7.16 8.97
C TRP A 105 7.59 7.78 8.16
N LYS A 106 8.07 8.96 8.58
CA LYS A 106 9.10 9.68 7.83
C LYS A 106 10.37 8.86 7.69
N SER A 107 10.79 8.19 8.76
CA SER A 107 11.99 7.36 8.75
C SER A 107 11.91 6.16 7.80
N HIS A 108 10.71 5.63 7.53
CA HIS A 108 10.52 4.58 6.52
C HIS A 108 10.48 5.18 5.12
N HIS A 109 9.75 6.28 4.94
CA HIS A 109 9.66 6.99 3.67
C HIS A 109 11.04 7.45 3.17
N ASP A 110 11.80 8.14 4.02
CA ASP A 110 13.14 8.62 3.70
C ASP A 110 14.07 7.46 3.28
N ARG A 111 13.92 6.27 3.89
CA ARG A 111 14.70 5.07 3.50
C ARG A 111 14.27 4.50 2.15
N LEU A 112 12.98 4.50 1.84
CA LEU A 112 12.47 4.07 0.53
C LEU A 112 12.93 5.00 -0.58
N THR A 113 12.87 6.33 -0.36
CA THR A 113 13.37 7.34 -1.31
C THR A 113 14.86 7.17 -1.58
N VAL A 114 15.64 6.99 -0.51
CA VAL A 114 17.07 6.67 -0.57
C VAL A 114 17.28 5.42 -1.44
N GLU A 115 16.68 4.28 -1.11
CA GLU A 115 16.85 3.02 -1.87
C GLU A 115 16.46 3.14 -3.34
N SER A 116 15.39 3.89 -3.64
CA SER A 116 14.94 4.16 -5.02
C SER A 116 15.96 4.93 -5.84
N SER A 117 16.79 5.78 -5.20
CA SER A 117 17.78 6.61 -5.87
C SER A 117 19.14 5.94 -6.10
N TYR A 118 19.40 4.77 -5.50
CA TYR A 118 20.74 4.14 -5.50
C TYR A 118 21.03 3.26 -6.72
N SER A 119 20.01 2.79 -7.44
CA SER A 119 20.22 1.81 -8.51
C SER A 119 19.13 1.89 -9.57
N ASP A 120 19.53 2.00 -10.83
CA ASP A 120 18.60 1.92 -11.98
C ASP A 120 17.92 0.55 -12.10
N LEU A 121 18.35 -0.45 -11.32
CA LEU A 121 17.79 -1.80 -11.29
C LEU A 121 16.83 -2.00 -10.11
N LYS A 122 16.63 -0.99 -9.26
CA LYS A 122 15.74 -1.07 -8.10
C LYS A 122 15.00 0.24 -7.85
N THR A 123 13.71 0.15 -7.65
CA THR A 123 12.88 1.30 -7.28
C THR A 123 11.97 0.98 -6.10
N ALA A 124 11.36 2.01 -5.52
CA ALA A 124 10.41 1.88 -4.44
C ALA A 124 9.03 2.40 -4.85
N ILE A 125 7.99 1.68 -4.44
CA ILE A 125 6.59 2.03 -4.69
C ILE A 125 5.77 1.94 -3.40
N TYR A 126 4.70 2.71 -3.36
CA TYR A 126 3.61 2.52 -2.41
C TYR A 126 2.47 1.76 -3.05
N PHE A 127 1.90 0.82 -2.29
CA PHE A 127 0.65 0.16 -2.62
C PHE A 127 -0.43 0.59 -1.61
N PHE A 128 -1.36 1.42 -2.06
CA PHE A 128 -2.45 1.97 -1.25
C PHE A 128 -3.74 1.19 -1.46
N VAL A 129 -4.44 0.86 -0.38
CA VAL A 129 -5.75 0.19 -0.40
C VAL A 129 -6.74 0.92 0.48
N VAL A 130 -7.90 1.26 -0.06
CA VAL A 130 -9.03 1.78 0.73
C VAL A 130 -10.09 0.70 0.79
N TYR A 131 -10.64 0.44 1.97
CA TYR A 131 -11.69 -0.55 2.16
C TYR A 131 -12.85 -0.02 2.99
N SER A 132 -14.04 -0.54 2.77
CA SER A 132 -15.21 -0.35 3.62
C SER A 132 -15.39 -1.56 4.53
N VAL A 133 -16.08 -1.39 5.67
CA VAL A 133 -16.48 -2.50 6.53
C VAL A 133 -18.00 -2.55 6.50
N THR A 134 -18.55 -3.63 5.97
CA THR A 134 -20.00 -3.89 5.93
C THR A 134 -20.24 -5.24 6.60
N ASP A 135 -21.10 -5.28 7.61
CA ASP A 135 -21.39 -6.51 8.37
C ASP A 135 -20.13 -7.19 8.96
N GLY A 136 -19.16 -6.38 9.39
CA GLY A 136 -17.88 -6.86 9.92
C GLY A 136 -16.90 -7.35 8.85
N ILE A 137 -17.24 -7.20 7.57
CA ILE A 137 -16.49 -7.71 6.44
C ILE A 137 -15.81 -6.56 5.69
N GLU A 138 -14.47 -6.62 5.55
CA GLU A 138 -13.73 -5.67 4.71
C GLU A 138 -13.99 -5.90 3.21
N LYS A 139 -14.47 -4.87 2.52
CA LYS A 139 -14.66 -4.86 1.07
C LYS A 139 -13.84 -3.74 0.44
N GLU A 140 -13.07 -4.04 -0.59
CA GLU A 140 -12.27 -3.07 -1.31
C GLU A 140 -13.14 -1.93 -1.85
N VAL A 141 -12.65 -0.70 -1.73
CA VAL A 141 -13.21 0.50 -2.36
C VAL A 141 -12.35 0.93 -3.55
N GLY A 142 -11.04 0.71 -3.47
CA GLY A 142 -10.11 0.94 -4.56
C GLY A 142 -8.67 0.72 -4.10
N LYS A 143 -7.77 0.61 -5.07
CA LYS A 143 -6.34 0.41 -4.86
C LYS A 143 -5.49 1.16 -5.89
N LEU A 144 -4.30 1.56 -5.48
CA LEU A 144 -3.41 2.44 -6.23
C LEU A 144 -1.95 2.05 -5.99
N ILE A 145 -1.17 2.01 -7.06
CA ILE A 145 0.28 1.94 -7.05
C ILE A 145 0.82 3.34 -7.39
N ALA A 146 1.80 3.80 -6.63
CA ALA A 146 2.49 5.06 -6.90
C ALA A 146 4.01 4.94 -6.66
N PRO A 147 4.85 5.51 -7.54
CA PRO A 147 6.28 5.69 -7.27
C PRO A 147 6.52 6.42 -5.95
N VAL A 148 7.59 6.05 -5.22
CA VAL A 148 7.91 6.72 -3.95
C VAL A 148 8.18 8.21 -4.15
N GLU A 149 8.74 8.59 -5.31
CA GLU A 149 9.07 9.97 -5.68
C GLU A 149 7.80 10.83 -5.83
N MET A 150 6.81 10.34 -6.58
CA MET A 150 5.50 10.99 -6.67
C MET A 150 4.83 11.14 -5.31
N VAL A 151 5.01 10.15 -4.42
CA VAL A 151 4.48 10.23 -3.06
C VAL A 151 5.24 11.28 -2.25
N ASP A 152 6.57 11.34 -2.32
CA ASP A 152 7.40 12.36 -1.64
C ASP A 152 6.96 13.78 -2.00
N ASP A 153 6.73 14.05 -3.30
CA ASP A 153 6.29 15.35 -3.82
C ASP A 153 4.95 15.82 -3.22
N VAL A 154 4.07 14.90 -2.85
CA VAL A 154 2.74 15.21 -2.31
C VAL A 154 2.66 15.12 -0.79
N LEU A 155 3.70 14.62 -0.12
CA LEU A 155 3.77 14.55 1.33
C LEU A 155 4.34 15.84 1.93
N ASP A 156 3.59 16.39 2.89
CA ASP A 156 3.96 17.60 3.63
C ASP A 156 3.53 17.46 5.10
N ASN A 157 3.78 18.48 5.92
CA ASN A 157 3.20 18.61 7.25
C ASN A 157 3.45 17.40 8.18
N TRP A 158 4.70 16.97 8.27
CA TRP A 158 5.13 15.92 9.20
C TRP A 158 4.97 16.37 10.66
N SER A 159 4.32 15.54 11.48
CA SER A 159 4.15 15.75 12.92
C SER A 159 4.96 14.74 13.72
N SER A 160 5.52 15.13 14.86
CA SER A 160 6.10 14.18 15.82
C SER A 160 4.99 13.41 16.55
N GLU A 161 5.12 12.09 16.63
CA GLU A 161 4.29 11.19 17.43
C GLU A 161 5.22 10.24 18.19
N ASP A 162 4.96 9.99 19.47
CA ASP A 162 5.71 8.99 20.22
C ASP A 162 5.19 7.59 19.88
N HIS A 163 6.04 6.80 19.22
CA HIS A 163 5.72 5.43 18.84
C HIS A 163 6.21 4.47 19.91
N VAL A 164 5.30 3.62 20.40
CA VAL A 164 5.50 2.67 21.51
C VAL A 164 6.82 1.89 21.44
N THR A 165 7.31 1.57 20.24
CA THR A 165 8.57 0.81 20.06
C THR A 165 9.68 1.56 19.31
N MET A 166 9.45 2.79 18.85
CA MET A 166 10.44 3.54 18.06
C MET A 166 10.81 4.88 18.69
N GLY A 167 10.21 5.21 19.84
CA GLY A 167 10.30 6.52 20.46
C GLY A 167 9.64 7.60 19.60
N GLU A 168 10.03 8.85 19.84
CA GLU A 168 9.55 9.98 19.06
C GLU A 168 9.96 9.84 17.58
N GLN A 169 8.95 9.77 16.71
CA GLN A 169 9.13 9.64 15.27
C GLN A 169 8.25 10.64 14.55
N LYS A 170 8.75 11.15 13.41
CA LYS A 170 7.93 11.96 12.52
C LYS A 170 6.99 11.08 11.71
N THR A 171 5.72 11.45 11.65
CA THR A 171 4.69 10.78 10.87
C THR A 171 3.85 11.78 10.10
N ARG A 172 3.30 11.32 8.98
CA ARG A 172 2.26 12.01 8.23
C ARG A 172 1.02 11.14 8.20
N GLN A 173 -0.06 11.64 8.79
CA GLN A 173 -1.39 11.10 8.58
C GLN A 173 -2.08 11.90 7.48
N ILE A 174 -2.44 11.27 6.37
CA ILE A 174 -3.06 11.93 5.22
C ILE A 174 -4.34 11.18 4.84
N SER A 175 -5.46 11.90 4.67
CA SER A 175 -6.69 11.26 4.21
C SER A 175 -6.51 10.71 2.80
N TRP A 176 -7.02 9.52 2.51
CA TRP A 176 -6.91 8.93 1.17
C TRP A 176 -7.46 9.86 0.10
N HIS A 177 -8.55 10.57 0.38
CA HIS A 177 -9.14 11.54 -0.55
C HIS A 177 -8.20 12.71 -0.89
N LEU A 178 -7.48 13.24 0.10
CA LEU A 178 -6.47 14.30 -0.13
C LEU A 178 -5.26 13.76 -0.88
N LEU A 179 -4.80 12.54 -0.56
CA LEU A 179 -3.71 11.88 -1.26
C LEU A 179 -4.03 11.74 -2.76
N LEU A 180 -5.19 11.16 -3.10
CA LEU A 180 -5.62 11.00 -4.49
C LEU A 180 -5.69 12.34 -5.22
N LYS A 181 -6.28 13.36 -4.59
CA LYS A 181 -6.36 14.71 -5.17
C LYS A 181 -4.97 15.27 -5.51
N ARG A 182 -3.98 15.06 -4.65
CA ARG A 182 -2.61 15.56 -4.87
C ARG A 182 -1.86 14.74 -5.93
N LEU A 183 -2.15 13.44 -6.02
CA LEU A 183 -1.63 12.56 -7.08
C LEU A 183 -2.38 12.71 -8.42
N GLY A 184 -3.32 13.66 -8.54
CA GLY A 184 -4.09 13.86 -9.78
C GLY A 184 -5.14 12.76 -10.05
N VAL A 185 -5.41 11.89 -9.09
CA VAL A 185 -6.34 10.76 -9.24
C VAL A 185 -7.75 11.17 -8.79
N SER A 186 -8.73 11.03 -9.68
CA SER A 186 -10.13 11.28 -9.33
C SER A 186 -10.69 10.15 -8.45
N THR A 187 -11.63 10.49 -7.57
CA THR A 187 -12.28 9.49 -6.70
C THR A 187 -13.14 8.51 -7.49
N ASP A 188 -13.67 8.93 -8.64
CA ASP A 188 -14.48 8.06 -9.50
C ASP A 188 -13.58 7.03 -10.20
N ARG A 189 -12.45 7.48 -10.79
CA ARG A 189 -11.43 6.61 -11.38
C ARG A 189 -10.96 5.56 -10.40
N PHE A 190 -10.61 5.99 -9.19
CA PHE A 190 -10.12 5.12 -8.12
C PHE A 190 -11.11 4.03 -7.69
N LYS A 191 -12.41 4.26 -7.85
CA LYS A 191 -13.46 3.28 -7.50
C LYS A 191 -13.89 2.41 -8.66
N SER A 192 -13.72 2.87 -9.89
CA SER A 192 -14.19 2.17 -11.09
C SER A 192 -13.11 1.26 -11.68
N GLU A 193 -11.85 1.64 -11.61
CA GLU A 193 -10.74 0.84 -12.14
C GLU A 193 -10.35 -0.28 -11.18
N HIS A 194 -9.91 -1.40 -11.75
CA HIS A 194 -9.43 -2.54 -10.96
C HIS A 194 -8.21 -2.17 -10.12
N ILE A 195 -7.30 -1.39 -10.71
CA ILE A 195 -6.14 -0.80 -10.05
C ILE A 195 -5.73 0.43 -10.84
N ILE A 196 -5.27 1.46 -10.15
CA ILE A 196 -4.57 2.57 -10.78
C ILE A 196 -3.07 2.33 -10.59
N ASP A 197 -2.31 2.36 -11.67
CA ASP A 197 -0.86 2.28 -11.63
C ASP A 197 -0.24 3.57 -12.17
N LEU A 198 0.40 4.35 -11.29
CA LEU A 198 1.06 5.60 -11.65
C LEU A 198 2.56 5.41 -11.96
N THR A 199 3.05 4.17 -12.03
CA THR A 199 4.44 3.92 -12.48
C THR A 199 4.58 4.02 -14.00
N ASP A 200 3.46 3.97 -14.73
CA ASP A 200 3.37 4.03 -16.19
C ASP A 200 3.05 5.45 -16.74
N GLU A 201 2.77 6.44 -15.87
CA GLU A 201 2.30 7.81 -16.24
C GLU A 201 3.40 8.88 -16.12
#